data_AF-A0A843DCC9-F1
#
_entry.id   AF-A0A843DCC9-F1
#
_cell.length_a   1.000
_cell.length_b   1.000
_cell.length_c   1.000
_cell.angle_alpha   90.00
_cell.angle_beta   90.00
_cell.angle_gamma   90.00
#
_symmetry.space_group_name_H-M   'P 1'
#
loop_
_entity.id
_entity.type
_entity.pdbx_description
1 polymer ?
#
loop_
_entity_poly.entity_id
_entity_poly.type
_entity_poly.pdbx_seq_one_letter_code
_entity_poly.pdbx_strand_id
1 'polypeptide(L)'
;MSAIAAKAGADAGAFQPVPSIIALVLAIIVIAVGFVLGVGQTLCLIILGAALIAFGVHFVPVGGAPAAMGQAPGIATGVPMLAAGAGLAGLFGGAWAAELGLAVALAGGAIGGALMMAITCLMVNMSYVFGMGIPPASGKIEKDPLTGYTQPEFKSQGTEGHGLPFISYVGGVIGGLLGGLGGTLIYIELLEFYEAAGLDFAVGLAGILAVAMFLVIAVLAAYNITGTIEGPHDPKFK
;
A
#
# COMPACT_ATOMS: atom_id res chain seq x y z
N MET A 1 18.62 17.46 -25.75
CA MET A 1 17.74 17.03 -24.63
C MET A 1 16.38 16.68 -25.21
N SER A 2 16.12 15.40 -25.45
CA SER A 2 14.86 14.90 -26.03
C SER A 2 14.59 13.50 -25.47
N ALA A 3 13.92 13.45 -24.31
CA ALA A 3 13.40 12.22 -23.71
C ALA A 3 12.35 12.47 -22.61
N ILE A 4 11.62 13.60 -22.64
CA ILE A 4 10.55 13.90 -21.66
C ILE A 4 9.24 14.22 -22.38
N ALA A 5 8.86 13.34 -23.31
CA ALA A 5 7.54 13.38 -23.95
C ALA A 5 7.13 11.99 -24.46
N ALA A 6 7.35 10.95 -23.65
CA ALA A 6 6.61 9.70 -23.88
C ALA A 6 5.29 9.82 -23.13
N LYS A 7 4.22 10.13 -23.87
CA LYS A 7 2.84 9.93 -23.42
C LYS A 7 2.74 8.51 -22.88
N ALA A 8 2.29 8.31 -21.63
CA ALA A 8 2.08 6.98 -21.09
C ALA A 8 1.19 6.20 -22.08
N GLY A 9 1.72 5.13 -22.66
CA GLY A 9 1.00 4.29 -23.59
C GLY A 9 -0.25 3.74 -22.93
N ALA A 10 -1.27 3.44 -23.72
CA ALA A 10 -2.54 2.85 -23.28
C ALA A 10 -2.38 1.51 -22.51
N ASP A 11 -1.17 0.98 -22.43
CA ASP A 11 -0.78 -0.28 -21.81
C ASP A 11 0.16 -0.11 -20.60
N ALA A 12 0.27 1.08 -20.02
CA ALA A 12 1.19 1.36 -18.90
C ALA A 12 0.90 0.55 -17.61
N GLY A 13 -0.25 -0.10 -17.53
CA GLY A 13 -0.62 -1.05 -16.46
C GLY A 13 -0.78 -2.50 -16.92
N ALA A 14 -0.58 -2.81 -18.20
CA ALA A 14 -0.69 -4.17 -18.71
C ALA A 14 0.61 -4.95 -18.46
N PHE A 15 0.51 -6.24 -18.15
CA PHE A 15 1.67 -7.13 -18.01
C PHE A 15 2.53 -7.08 -19.27
N GLN A 16 3.73 -6.50 -19.17
CA GLN A 16 4.69 -6.43 -20.26
C GLN A 16 5.61 -7.65 -20.18
N PRO A 17 5.46 -8.65 -21.06
CA PRO A 17 6.13 -9.95 -20.89
C PRO A 17 7.66 -9.83 -20.89
N VAL A 18 8.23 -8.93 -21.70
CA VAL A 18 9.68 -8.78 -21.83
C VAL A 18 10.34 -8.17 -20.57
N PRO A 19 9.91 -7.00 -20.06
CA PRO A 19 10.39 -6.49 -18.77
C PRO A 19 10.15 -7.45 -17.60
N SER A 20 8.99 -8.11 -17.55
CA SER A 20 8.67 -9.04 -16.46
C SER A 20 9.57 -10.27 -16.45
N ILE A 21 9.91 -10.83 -17.61
CA ILE A 21 10.87 -11.94 -17.72
C ILE A 21 12.27 -11.50 -17.28
N ILE A 22 12.73 -10.32 -17.72
CA ILE A 22 14.04 -9.78 -17.32
C ILE A 22 14.10 -9.59 -15.80
N ALA A 23 13.07 -9.00 -15.20
CA ALA A 23 12.99 -8.82 -13.75
C ALA A 23 13.01 -10.16 -13.00
N LEU A 24 12.30 -11.17 -13.51
CA LEU A 24 12.27 -12.50 -12.91
C LEU A 24 13.66 -13.18 -12.95
N VAL A 25 14.35 -13.12 -14.10
CA VAL A 25 15.69 -13.68 -14.24
C VAL A 25 16.68 -12.99 -13.29
N LEU A 26 16.64 -11.65 -13.21
CA LEU A 26 17.48 -10.89 -12.29
C LEU A 26 17.18 -11.25 -10.82
N ALA A 27 15.90 -11.40 -10.45
CA ALA A 27 15.52 -11.81 -9.11
C ALA A 27 16.09 -13.20 -8.76
N ILE A 28 16.01 -14.17 -9.68
CA ILE A 28 16.56 -15.52 -9.48
C ILE A 28 18.09 -15.46 -9.31
N ILE A 29 18.79 -14.68 -10.12
CA ILE A 29 20.25 -14.52 -10.01
C ILE A 29 20.61 -13.91 -8.65
N VAL A 30 19.91 -12.86 -8.23
CA VAL A 30 20.13 -12.19 -6.94
C VAL A 30 19.88 -13.14 -5.76
N ILE A 31 18.83 -13.96 -5.82
CA ILE A 31 18.55 -15.00 -4.81
C ILE A 31 19.67 -16.06 -4.81
N ALA A 32 20.08 -16.57 -5.97
CA ALA A 32 21.13 -17.57 -6.08
C ALA A 32 22.46 -17.06 -5.51
N VAL A 33 22.84 -15.82 -5.82
CA VAL A 33 24.00 -15.15 -5.21
C VAL A 33 23.82 -15.01 -3.71
N GLY A 34 22.64 -14.63 -3.23
CA GLY A 34 22.32 -14.56 -1.81
C GLY A 34 22.55 -15.87 -1.07
N PHE A 35 22.15 -17.01 -1.66
CA PHE A 35 22.42 -18.33 -1.09
C PHE A 35 23.92 -18.67 -1.05
N VAL A 36 24.68 -18.30 -2.08
CA VAL A 36 26.14 -18.46 -2.08
C VAL A 36 26.80 -17.63 -0.98
N LEU A 37 26.26 -16.45 -0.68
CA LEU A 37 26.73 -15.53 0.34
C LEU A 37 26.17 -15.80 1.75
N GLY A 38 25.34 -16.83 1.93
CA GLY A 38 24.73 -17.17 3.22
C GLY A 38 23.59 -16.25 3.70
N VAL A 39 23.11 -15.33 2.85
CA VAL A 39 22.03 -14.38 3.14
C VAL A 39 20.74 -14.66 2.37
N GLY A 40 20.68 -15.81 1.69
CA GLY A 40 19.57 -16.16 0.78
C GLY A 40 18.20 -16.18 1.46
N GLN A 41 18.13 -16.69 2.70
CA GLN A 41 16.87 -16.75 3.45
C GLN A 41 16.34 -15.34 3.79
N THR A 42 17.20 -14.48 4.35
CA THR A 42 16.87 -13.08 4.66
C THR A 42 16.39 -12.33 3.43
N LEU A 43 17.06 -12.55 2.29
CA LEU A 43 16.69 -11.91 1.03
C LEU A 43 15.32 -12.36 0.53
N CYS A 44 14.97 -13.65 0.66
CA CYS A 44 13.65 -14.14 0.32
C CYS A 44 12.54 -13.51 1.19
N LEU A 45 12.79 -13.33 2.49
CA LEU A 45 11.83 -12.73 3.42
C LEU A 45 11.67 -11.23 3.19
N ILE A 46 12.74 -10.51 2.82
CA ILE A 46 12.65 -9.12 2.38
C ILE A 46 11.82 -9.01 1.09
N ILE A 47 12.03 -9.90 0.11
CA ILE A 47 11.24 -9.93 -1.13
C ILE A 47 9.76 -10.22 -0.82
N LEU A 48 9.47 -11.13 0.10
CA LEU A 48 8.10 -11.40 0.55
C LEU A 48 7.47 -10.16 1.18
N GLY A 49 8.20 -9.46 2.06
CA GLY A 49 7.75 -8.20 2.65
C GLY A 49 7.47 -7.14 1.58
N ALA A 50 8.33 -7.03 0.58
CA ALA A 50 8.15 -6.12 -0.53
C ALA A 50 6.91 -6.46 -1.38
N ALA A 51 6.67 -7.75 -1.64
CA ALA A 51 5.48 -8.21 -2.34
C ALA A 51 4.20 -7.88 -1.58
N LEU A 52 4.19 -8.05 -0.25
CA LEU A 52 3.05 -7.68 0.60
C LEU A 52 2.75 -6.18 0.56
N ILE A 53 3.78 -5.33 0.60
CA ILE A 53 3.62 -3.88 0.45
C ILE A 53 3.06 -3.52 -0.92
N ALA A 54 3.68 -4.04 -1.98
CA ALA A 54 3.26 -3.78 -3.36
C ALA A 54 1.81 -4.21 -3.61
N PHE A 55 1.43 -5.38 -3.10
CA PHE A 55 0.06 -5.88 -3.22
C PHE A 55 -0.92 -5.04 -2.37
N GLY A 56 -0.56 -4.72 -1.12
CA GLY A 56 -1.38 -3.90 -0.23
C GLY A 56 -1.75 -2.53 -0.80
N VAL A 57 -0.83 -1.91 -1.55
CA VAL A 57 -1.05 -0.64 -2.25
C VAL A 57 -2.26 -0.66 -3.19
N HIS A 58 -2.58 -1.81 -3.80
CA HIS A 58 -3.71 -1.95 -4.73
C HIS A 58 -5.07 -1.90 -4.02
N PHE A 59 -5.10 -2.12 -2.71
CA PHE A 59 -6.32 -2.09 -1.91
C PHE A 59 -6.61 -0.71 -1.32
N VAL A 60 -5.65 0.21 -1.33
CA VAL A 60 -5.79 1.53 -0.69
C VAL A 60 -6.65 2.44 -1.58
N PRO A 61 -7.81 2.94 -1.12
CA PRO A 61 -8.67 3.81 -1.92
C PRO A 61 -8.10 5.24 -1.96
N VAL A 62 -7.89 5.75 -3.17
CA VAL A 62 -7.25 7.06 -3.39
C VAL A 62 -7.99 7.85 -4.44
N GLY A 63 -8.41 9.07 -4.09
CA GLY A 63 -9.13 9.94 -5.00
C GLY A 63 -8.38 11.22 -5.38
N GLY A 64 -7.21 11.50 -4.78
CA GLY A 64 -6.37 12.65 -5.13
C GLY A 64 -7.10 14.01 -5.07
N ALA A 65 -6.81 14.89 -6.03
CA ALA A 65 -7.47 16.20 -6.11
C ALA A 65 -9.00 16.11 -6.34
N PRO A 66 -9.54 15.20 -7.19
CA PRO A 66 -10.98 14.98 -7.30
C PRO A 66 -11.66 14.59 -5.98
N ALA A 67 -11.04 13.75 -5.15
CA ALA A 67 -11.55 13.47 -3.80
C ALA A 67 -11.59 14.74 -2.94
N ALA A 68 -10.52 15.55 -2.93
CA ALA A 68 -10.49 16.79 -2.15
C ALA A 68 -11.66 17.75 -2.49
N MET A 69 -12.17 17.70 -3.72
CA MET A 69 -13.29 18.49 -4.19
C MET A 69 -14.66 17.81 -4.03
N GLY A 70 -14.69 16.60 -3.45
CA GLY A 70 -15.90 15.78 -3.39
C GLY A 70 -16.42 15.44 -4.79
N GLN A 71 -15.56 14.96 -5.69
CA GLN A 71 -15.95 14.56 -7.05
C GLN A 71 -15.57 13.13 -7.41
N ALA A 72 -14.78 12.47 -6.57
CA ALA A 72 -14.45 11.05 -6.67
C ALA A 72 -14.36 10.43 -5.26
N PRO A 73 -14.61 9.12 -5.12
CA PRO A 73 -14.34 8.40 -3.90
C PRO A 73 -12.84 8.27 -3.63
N GLY A 74 -12.52 8.05 -2.36
CA GLY A 74 -11.15 7.82 -1.92
C GLY A 74 -10.61 8.94 -1.03
N ILE A 75 -9.40 8.72 -0.53
CA ILE A 75 -8.74 9.68 0.33
C ILE A 75 -8.08 10.78 -0.53
N ALA A 76 -8.19 12.03 -0.08
CA ALA A 76 -7.69 13.22 -0.76
C ALA A 76 -6.15 13.39 -0.62
N THR A 77 -5.39 12.37 -0.99
CA THR A 77 -3.92 12.36 -0.92
C THR A 77 -3.35 11.38 -1.97
N GLY A 78 -2.04 11.19 -2.01
CA GLY A 78 -1.39 10.21 -2.89
C GLY A 78 -1.31 8.81 -2.27
N VAL A 79 -1.42 7.78 -3.12
CA VAL A 79 -1.20 6.37 -2.74
C VAL A 79 0.13 6.17 -1.98
N PRO A 80 1.28 6.74 -2.43
CA PRO A 80 2.53 6.55 -1.72
C PRO A 80 2.54 7.14 -0.30
N MET A 81 1.82 8.25 -0.08
CA MET A 81 1.76 8.89 1.24
C MET A 81 0.94 8.06 2.24
N LEU A 82 -0.19 7.49 1.79
CA LEU A 82 -1.01 6.61 2.62
C LEU A 82 -0.33 5.29 2.90
N ALA A 83 0.24 4.68 1.87
CA ALA A 83 1.01 3.47 2.02
C ALA A 83 2.17 3.72 2.98
N ALA A 84 2.95 4.79 2.78
CA ALA A 84 4.10 5.10 3.65
C ALA A 84 3.67 5.31 5.11
N GLY A 85 2.56 6.01 5.35
CA GLY A 85 2.05 6.19 6.70
C GLY A 85 1.60 4.86 7.35
N ALA A 86 0.97 3.97 6.58
CA ALA A 86 0.52 2.67 7.09
C ALA A 86 1.71 1.74 7.34
N GLY A 87 2.71 1.77 6.44
CA GLY A 87 3.97 1.07 6.58
C GLY A 87 4.78 1.53 7.78
N LEU A 88 4.87 2.85 8.02
CA LEU A 88 5.53 3.43 9.19
C LEU A 88 4.82 3.05 10.49
N ALA A 89 3.49 3.22 10.53
CA ALA A 89 2.70 2.84 11.70
C ALA A 89 2.84 1.35 12.02
N GLY A 90 2.86 0.49 11.00
CA GLY A 90 3.13 -0.93 11.15
C GLY A 90 4.56 -1.21 11.60
N LEU A 91 5.57 -0.60 10.98
CA LEU A 91 6.97 -0.77 11.37
C LEU A 91 7.17 -0.44 12.85
N PHE A 92 6.68 0.70 13.32
CA PHE A 92 6.80 1.08 14.73
C PHE A 92 6.01 0.15 15.66
N GLY A 93 4.80 -0.27 15.27
CA GLY A 93 4.01 -1.24 16.04
C GLY A 93 4.67 -2.60 16.16
N GLY A 94 5.31 -3.07 15.08
CA GLY A 94 6.03 -4.33 15.05
C GLY A 94 7.40 -4.26 15.74
N ALA A 95 8.12 -3.16 15.58
CA ALA A 95 9.40 -2.93 16.26
C ALA A 95 9.24 -2.92 17.79
N TRP A 96 8.16 -2.30 18.29
CA TRP A 96 7.83 -2.34 19.72
C TRP A 96 7.59 -3.77 20.23
N ALA A 97 7.02 -4.64 19.41
CA ALA A 97 6.72 -6.03 19.74
C ALA A 97 7.84 -7.03 19.34
N ALA A 98 8.99 -6.55 18.85
CA ALA A 98 10.07 -7.41 18.35
C ALA A 98 10.58 -8.40 19.40
N GLU A 99 10.74 -7.94 20.65
CA GLU A 99 11.21 -8.75 21.78
C GLU A 99 10.19 -9.81 22.24
N LEU A 100 8.91 -9.68 21.85
CA LEU A 100 7.84 -10.62 22.18
C LEU A 100 7.77 -11.80 21.20
N GLY A 101 8.64 -11.81 20.20
CA GLY A 101 8.76 -12.87 19.19
C GLY A 101 8.17 -12.50 17.84
N LEU A 102 8.67 -13.15 16.77
CA LEU A 102 8.37 -12.82 15.37
C LEU A 102 6.87 -12.75 15.06
N ALA A 103 6.09 -13.72 15.54
CA ALA A 103 4.64 -13.75 15.28
C ALA A 103 3.91 -12.53 15.90
N VAL A 104 4.31 -12.13 17.10
CA VAL A 104 3.72 -10.98 17.81
C VAL A 104 4.16 -9.67 17.14
N ALA A 105 5.42 -9.59 16.73
CA ALA A 105 5.96 -8.45 16.00
C ALA A 105 5.22 -8.24 14.67
N LEU A 106 5.07 -9.30 13.86
CA LEU A 106 4.33 -9.24 12.59
C LEU A 106 2.85 -8.89 12.80
N ALA A 107 2.20 -9.46 13.82
CA ALA A 107 0.83 -9.13 14.16
C ALA A 107 0.68 -7.67 14.61
N GLY A 108 1.61 -7.19 15.45
CA GLY A 108 1.66 -5.79 15.90
C GLY A 108 1.83 -4.83 14.73
N GLY A 109 2.67 -5.18 13.75
CA GLY A 109 2.85 -4.39 12.55
C GLY A 109 1.65 -4.38 11.62
N ALA A 110 1.05 -5.54 11.39
CA ALA A 110 -0.17 -5.67 10.61
C ALA A 110 -1.32 -4.83 11.21
N ILE A 111 -1.51 -4.93 12.52
CA ILE A 111 -2.54 -4.17 13.25
C ILE A 111 -2.21 -2.68 13.25
N GLY A 112 -0.94 -2.28 13.44
CA GLY A 112 -0.53 -0.88 13.39
C GLY A 112 -0.86 -0.21 12.05
N GLY A 113 -0.54 -0.88 10.94
CA GLY A 113 -0.89 -0.39 9.60
C GLY A 113 -2.39 -0.39 9.33
N ALA A 114 -3.11 -1.43 9.77
CA ALA A 114 -4.57 -1.50 9.66
C ALA A 114 -5.29 -0.40 10.45
N LEU A 115 -4.83 -0.13 11.69
CA LEU A 115 -5.40 0.90 12.56
C LEU A 115 -5.19 2.31 11.99
N MET A 116 -3.98 2.60 11.51
CA MET A 116 -3.70 3.86 10.82
C MET A 116 -4.71 4.07 9.69
N MET A 117 -4.90 3.06 8.85
CA MET A 117 -5.80 3.17 7.71
C MET A 117 -7.27 3.27 8.14
N ALA A 118 -7.70 2.47 9.12
CA ALA A 118 -9.06 2.51 9.66
C ALA A 118 -9.41 3.90 10.22
N ILE A 119 -8.48 4.51 10.97
CA ILE A 119 -8.65 5.87 11.51
C ILE A 119 -8.68 6.89 10.37
N THR A 120 -7.78 6.78 9.39
CA THR A 120 -7.74 7.69 8.24
C THR A 120 -9.05 7.64 7.45
N CYS A 121 -9.53 6.45 7.13
CA CYS A 121 -10.78 6.26 6.41
C CYS A 121 -12.00 6.76 7.22
N LEU A 122 -12.00 6.56 8.53
CA LEU A 122 -13.04 7.09 9.42
C LEU A 122 -13.07 8.62 9.40
N MET A 123 -11.90 9.26 9.57
CA MET A 123 -11.79 10.71 9.59
C MET A 123 -12.19 11.32 8.25
N VAL A 124 -11.84 10.68 7.13
CA VAL A 124 -12.31 11.08 5.80
C VAL A 124 -13.83 11.02 5.73
N ASN A 125 -14.46 9.92 6.11
CA ASN A 125 -15.93 9.84 6.09
C ASN A 125 -16.58 10.87 7.03
N MET A 126 -15.99 11.15 8.19
CA MET A 126 -16.47 12.23 9.06
C MET A 126 -16.39 13.60 8.38
N SER A 127 -15.28 13.91 7.72
CA SER A 127 -15.11 15.18 6.99
C SER A 127 -16.09 15.31 5.82
N TYR A 128 -16.34 14.23 5.07
CA TYR A 128 -17.26 14.27 3.94
C TYR A 128 -18.71 14.38 4.38
N VAL A 129 -19.13 13.54 5.34
CA VAL A 129 -20.53 13.50 5.81
C VAL A 129 -20.87 14.74 6.62
N PHE A 130 -20.08 15.07 7.64
CA PHE A 130 -20.39 16.17 8.56
C PHE A 130 -19.80 17.51 8.13
N GLY A 131 -18.68 17.51 7.41
CA GLY A 131 -18.03 18.75 6.96
C GLY A 131 -18.58 19.25 5.62
N MET A 132 -18.82 18.35 4.66
CA MET A 132 -19.24 18.71 3.31
C MET A 132 -20.71 18.34 2.99
N GLY A 133 -21.38 17.58 3.86
CA GLY A 133 -22.78 17.19 3.67
C GLY A 133 -23.00 16.18 2.53
N ILE A 134 -21.95 15.47 2.11
CA ILE A 134 -21.99 14.49 1.02
C ILE A 134 -21.89 13.06 1.58
N PRO A 135 -22.84 12.17 1.25
CA PRO A 135 -22.77 10.78 1.69
C PRO A 135 -21.67 10.02 0.93
N PRO A 136 -21.08 8.97 1.53
CA PRO A 136 -20.17 8.10 0.81
C PRO A 136 -20.94 7.31 -0.26
N ALA A 137 -20.52 7.42 -1.51
CA ALA A 137 -21.14 6.74 -2.64
C ALA A 137 -20.09 6.31 -3.67
N SER A 138 -20.06 5.03 -4.05
CA SER A 138 -19.21 4.53 -5.13
C SER A 138 -19.67 5.07 -6.48
N GLY A 139 -18.73 5.38 -7.39
CA GLY A 139 -19.06 5.66 -8.78
C GLY A 139 -18.76 4.52 -9.74
N LYS A 140 -18.04 3.48 -9.30
CA LYS A 140 -17.68 2.32 -10.14
C LYS A 140 -18.56 1.10 -9.94
N ILE A 141 -19.31 1.01 -8.83
CA ILE A 141 -20.21 -0.11 -8.53
C ILE A 141 -21.59 0.39 -8.11
N GLU A 142 -22.63 -0.27 -8.63
CA GLU A 142 -24.02 0.06 -8.34
C GLU A 142 -24.48 -0.42 -6.95
N LYS A 143 -23.99 -1.57 -6.49
CA LYS A 143 -24.38 -2.17 -5.23
C LYS A 143 -23.15 -2.63 -4.45
N ASP A 144 -22.97 -2.11 -3.25
CA ASP A 144 -21.82 -2.44 -2.41
C ASP A 144 -21.80 -3.96 -2.13
N PRO A 145 -20.71 -4.68 -2.46
CA PRO A 145 -20.66 -6.14 -2.35
C PRO A 145 -20.75 -6.66 -0.91
N LEU A 146 -20.41 -5.86 0.10
CA LEU A 146 -20.37 -6.24 1.51
C LEU A 146 -21.69 -5.94 2.23
N THR A 147 -22.22 -4.73 2.03
CA THR A 147 -23.41 -4.23 2.72
C THR A 147 -24.69 -4.39 1.91
N GLY A 148 -24.59 -4.54 0.59
CA GLY A 148 -25.74 -4.60 -0.31
C GLY A 148 -26.43 -3.26 -0.53
N TYR A 149 -25.87 -2.14 -0.08
CA TYR A 149 -26.47 -0.81 -0.32
C TYR A 149 -26.32 -0.38 -1.78
N THR A 150 -27.41 0.15 -2.33
CA THR A 150 -27.41 0.78 -3.66
C THR A 150 -26.73 2.15 -3.57
N GLN A 151 -25.90 2.45 -4.56
CA GLN A 151 -25.04 3.63 -4.64
C GLN A 151 -25.58 4.72 -5.58
N PRO A 152 -26.23 4.41 -6.73
CA PRO A 152 -26.64 5.41 -7.71
C PRO A 152 -27.55 6.51 -7.15
N GLU A 153 -28.41 6.20 -6.18
CA GLU A 153 -29.36 7.14 -5.59
C GLU A 153 -28.67 8.21 -4.74
N PHE A 154 -27.46 7.93 -4.25
CA PHE A 154 -26.69 8.82 -3.39
C PHE A 154 -25.57 9.56 -4.15
N LYS A 155 -25.42 9.30 -5.46
CA LYS A 155 -24.41 9.93 -6.30
C LYS A 155 -24.91 11.25 -6.89
N SER A 156 -24.21 12.33 -6.58
CA SER A 156 -24.46 13.64 -7.22
C SER A 156 -24.21 13.61 -8.72
N GLN A 157 -25.03 14.34 -9.47
CA GLN A 157 -24.89 14.46 -10.93
C GLN A 157 -23.53 15.07 -11.31
N GLY A 158 -22.88 14.51 -12.33
CA GLY A 158 -21.58 14.99 -12.83
C GLY A 158 -20.36 14.55 -12.01
N THR A 159 -20.52 13.63 -11.05
CA THR A 159 -19.42 13.12 -10.21
C THR A 159 -19.16 11.64 -10.46
N GLU A 160 -17.95 11.18 -10.14
CA GLU A 160 -17.59 9.76 -10.17
C GLU A 160 -17.77 9.11 -8.79
N GLY A 161 -18.66 9.63 -7.93
CA GLY A 161 -18.84 9.19 -6.55
C GLY A 161 -18.19 10.15 -5.53
N HIS A 162 -18.32 9.84 -4.24
CA HIS A 162 -17.86 10.67 -3.13
C HIS A 162 -17.46 9.85 -1.90
N GLY A 163 -16.63 10.43 -1.03
CA GLY A 163 -16.29 9.86 0.27
C GLY A 163 -15.61 8.50 0.16
N LEU A 164 -15.75 7.67 1.20
CA LEU A 164 -15.27 6.30 1.20
C LEU A 164 -16.44 5.34 1.38
N PRO A 165 -16.98 4.74 0.30
CA PRO A 165 -17.97 3.68 0.43
C PRO A 165 -17.38 2.50 1.22
N PHE A 166 -18.26 1.66 1.77
CA PHE A 166 -17.86 0.66 2.77
C PHE A 166 -16.84 -0.35 2.23
N ILE A 167 -17.00 -0.82 0.99
CA ILE A 167 -16.01 -1.68 0.35
C ILE A 167 -14.63 -1.01 0.21
N SER A 168 -14.57 0.29 -0.11
CA SER A 168 -13.32 1.05 -0.17
C SER A 168 -12.67 1.17 1.20
N TYR A 169 -13.48 1.39 2.25
CA TYR A 169 -13.01 1.42 3.63
C TYR A 169 -12.34 0.08 4.00
N VAL A 170 -13.03 -1.04 3.77
CA VAL A 170 -12.52 -2.38 4.09
C VAL A 170 -11.29 -2.71 3.26
N GLY A 171 -11.30 -2.39 1.96
CA GLY A 171 -10.14 -2.48 1.09
C GLY A 171 -8.94 -1.73 1.67
N GLY A 172 -9.14 -0.46 2.04
CA GLY A 172 -8.11 0.35 2.68
C GLY A 172 -7.50 -0.36 3.88
N VAL A 173 -8.32 -0.81 4.83
CA VAL A 173 -7.85 -1.51 6.04
C VAL A 173 -7.01 -2.75 5.70
N ILE A 174 -7.43 -3.55 4.71
CA ILE A 174 -6.66 -4.70 4.23
C ILE A 174 -5.32 -4.27 3.61
N GLY A 175 -5.32 -3.21 2.81
CA GLY A 175 -4.10 -2.64 2.24
C GLY A 175 -3.13 -2.14 3.31
N GLY A 176 -3.64 -1.46 4.34
CA GLY A 176 -2.87 -1.03 5.50
C GLY A 176 -2.31 -2.19 6.31
N LEU A 177 -3.09 -3.28 6.47
CA LEU A 177 -2.65 -4.50 7.14
C LEU A 177 -1.46 -5.14 6.41
N LEU A 178 -1.58 -5.32 5.10
CA LEU A 178 -0.53 -5.92 4.26
C LEU A 178 0.72 -5.05 4.21
N GLY A 179 0.56 -3.72 4.10
CA GLY A 179 1.66 -2.76 4.15
C GLY A 179 2.37 -2.78 5.50
N GLY A 180 1.63 -2.81 6.60
CA GLY A 180 2.20 -2.89 7.95
C GLY A 180 2.95 -4.20 8.19
N LEU A 181 2.38 -5.34 7.79
CA LEU A 181 3.01 -6.65 7.90
C LEU A 181 4.30 -6.71 7.09
N GLY A 182 4.26 -6.29 5.82
CA GLY A 182 5.42 -6.30 4.94
C GLY A 182 6.53 -5.35 5.41
N GLY A 183 6.17 -4.16 5.91
CA GLY A 183 7.13 -3.20 6.47
C GLY A 183 7.83 -3.74 7.72
N THR A 184 7.09 -4.38 8.62
CA THR A 184 7.67 -5.02 9.82
C THR A 184 8.57 -6.20 9.45
N LEU A 185 8.18 -7.03 8.49
CA LEU A 185 9.00 -8.15 8.04
C LEU A 185 10.35 -7.66 7.51
N ILE A 186 10.35 -6.64 6.64
CA ILE A 186 11.60 -6.04 6.13
C ILE A 186 12.46 -5.49 7.27
N TYR A 187 11.85 -4.82 8.25
CA TYR A 187 12.57 -4.26 9.39
C TYR A 187 13.27 -5.33 10.24
N ILE A 188 12.57 -6.41 10.59
CA ILE A 188 13.13 -7.48 11.43
C ILE A 188 14.30 -8.18 10.72
N GLU A 189 14.14 -8.51 9.43
CA GLU A 189 15.19 -9.15 8.64
C GLU A 189 16.44 -8.28 8.51
N LEU A 190 16.26 -6.97 8.35
CA LEU A 190 17.39 -6.03 8.34
C LEU A 190 18.03 -5.89 9.72
N LEU A 191 17.24 -5.88 10.79
CA LEU A 191 17.74 -5.77 12.15
C LEU A 191 18.63 -6.96 12.49
N GLU A 192 18.13 -8.19 12.27
CA GLU A 192 18.90 -9.42 12.51
C GLU A 192 20.19 -9.45 11.68
N PHE A 193 20.13 -9.02 10.43
CA PHE A 193 21.31 -8.94 9.56
C PHE A 193 22.36 -7.95 10.11
N TYR A 194 21.95 -6.76 10.56
CA TYR A 194 22.88 -5.75 11.08
C TYR A 194 23.41 -6.05 12.47
N GLU A 195 22.62 -6.69 13.31
CA GLU A 195 23.05 -7.20 14.62
C GLU A 195 24.08 -8.32 14.46
N ALA A 196 23.85 -9.26 13.53
CA ALA A 196 24.81 -10.30 13.20
C ALA A 196 26.14 -9.75 12.65
N ALA A 197 26.09 -8.59 11.98
CA ALA A 197 27.27 -7.87 11.51
C ALA A 197 27.98 -7.05 12.61
N GLY A 198 27.43 -6.97 13.83
CA GLY A 198 28.05 -6.26 14.97
C GLY A 198 27.98 -4.74 14.86
N LEU A 199 26.95 -4.18 14.21
CA LEU A 199 26.80 -2.73 14.06
C LEU A 199 26.08 -2.12 15.27
N ASP A 200 26.75 -1.21 15.99
CA ASP A 200 26.19 -0.52 17.18
C ASP A 200 24.93 0.31 16.91
N PHE A 201 24.65 0.64 15.66
CA PHE A 201 23.50 1.42 15.20
C PHE A 201 22.51 0.60 14.35
N ALA A 202 22.50 -0.73 14.51
CA ALA A 202 21.66 -1.67 13.77
C ALA A 202 20.17 -1.28 13.74
N VAL A 203 19.61 -0.91 14.90
CA VAL A 203 18.20 -0.48 15.03
C VAL A 203 17.88 0.72 14.14
N GLY A 204 18.73 1.76 14.19
CA GLY A 204 18.54 2.97 13.41
C GLY A 204 18.73 2.73 11.91
N LEU A 205 19.73 1.92 11.54
CA LEU A 205 20.01 1.58 10.15
C LEU A 205 18.90 0.73 9.53
N ALA A 206 18.44 -0.30 10.24
CA ALA A 206 17.32 -1.14 9.84
C ALA A 206 16.05 -0.30 9.65
N GLY A 207 15.76 0.61 10.59
CA GLY A 207 14.61 1.51 10.51
C GLY A 207 14.64 2.41 9.27
N ILE A 208 15.75 3.14 9.05
CA ILE A 208 15.86 4.06 7.91
C ILE A 208 15.77 3.30 6.58
N LEU A 209 16.43 2.15 6.45
CA LEU A 209 16.42 1.38 5.21
C LEU A 209 15.09 0.68 4.96
N ALA A 210 14.42 0.18 5.98
CA ALA A 210 13.07 -0.38 5.85
C ALA A 210 12.08 0.68 5.36
N VAL A 211 12.15 1.91 5.91
CA VAL A 211 11.32 3.04 5.47
C VAL A 211 11.64 3.46 4.03
N ALA A 212 12.93 3.53 3.67
CA ALA A 212 13.34 3.87 2.32
C ALA A 212 12.87 2.82 1.29
N MET A 213 13.05 1.53 1.59
CA MET A 213 12.56 0.45 0.75
C MET A 213 11.03 0.51 0.63
N PHE A 214 10.33 0.70 1.73
CA PHE A 214 8.88 0.83 1.74
C PHE A 214 8.44 1.94 0.78
N LEU A 215 9.02 3.15 0.89
CA LEU A 215 8.66 4.29 0.05
C LEU A 215 8.88 3.97 -1.43
N VAL A 216 10.02 3.38 -1.79
CA VAL A 216 10.33 3.02 -3.19
C VAL A 216 9.31 2.01 -3.71
N ILE A 217 9.01 0.95 -2.96
CA ILE A 217 8.06 -0.09 -3.36
C ILE A 217 6.66 0.50 -3.52
N ALA A 218 6.23 1.34 -2.58
CA ALA A 218 4.92 1.98 -2.61
C ALA A 218 4.77 2.94 -3.80
N VAL A 219 5.82 3.70 -4.12
CA VAL A 219 5.85 4.60 -5.27
C VAL A 219 5.76 3.82 -6.58
N LEU A 220 6.56 2.75 -6.72
CA LEU A 220 6.54 1.91 -7.93
C LEU A 220 5.18 1.24 -8.12
N ALA A 221 4.59 0.69 -7.06
CA ALA A 221 3.25 0.10 -7.12
C ALA A 221 2.18 1.15 -7.46
N ALA A 222 2.25 2.34 -6.86
CA ALA A 222 1.30 3.42 -7.14
C ALA A 222 1.35 3.92 -8.59
N TYR A 223 2.55 4.00 -9.18
CA TYR A 223 2.70 4.40 -10.59
C TYR A 223 2.02 3.43 -11.55
N ASN A 224 2.00 2.13 -11.23
CA ASN A 224 1.34 1.11 -12.07
C ASN A 224 -0.19 1.24 -12.07
N ILE A 225 -0.78 1.73 -10.97
CA ILE A 225 -2.24 1.78 -10.84
C ILE A 225 -2.84 2.98 -11.58
N THR A 226 -2.16 4.14 -11.55
CA THR A 226 -2.55 5.43 -12.16
C THR A 226 -3.89 6.01 -11.69
N GLY A 227 -3.95 7.33 -11.44
CA GLY A 227 -5.21 8.05 -11.20
C GLY A 227 -5.97 7.67 -9.92
N THR A 228 -7.29 7.87 -9.93
CA THR A 228 -8.19 7.54 -8.80
C THR A 228 -8.50 6.05 -8.75
N ILE A 229 -8.57 5.49 -7.54
CA ILE A 229 -8.98 4.10 -7.30
C ILE A 229 -9.93 3.99 -6.12
N GLU A 230 -10.94 3.14 -6.26
CA GLU A 230 -11.88 2.84 -5.17
C GLU A 230 -11.44 1.62 -4.33
N GLY A 231 -10.25 1.07 -4.57
CA GLY A 231 -9.73 -0.11 -3.88
C GLY A 231 -10.04 -1.41 -4.63
N PRO A 232 -10.32 -2.53 -3.94
CA PRO A 232 -10.28 -3.89 -4.52
C PRO A 232 -11.30 -4.15 -5.64
N HIS A 233 -12.29 -3.28 -5.77
CA HIS A 233 -13.37 -3.42 -6.75
C HIS A 233 -13.23 -2.47 -7.93
N ASP A 234 -12.12 -1.74 -8.01
CA ASP A 234 -11.85 -0.84 -9.11
C ASP A 234 -11.76 -1.62 -10.45
N PRO A 235 -12.41 -1.13 -11.53
CA PRO A 235 -12.36 -1.79 -12.83
C PRO A 235 -10.94 -1.99 -13.38
N LYS A 236 -9.95 -1.22 -12.92
CA LYS A 236 -8.54 -1.37 -13.34
C LYS A 236 -7.91 -2.69 -12.92
N PHE A 237 -8.51 -3.42 -11.99
CA PHE A 237 -8.01 -4.71 -11.50
C PHE A 237 -8.71 -5.92 -12.13
N LYS A 238 -9.52 -5.72 -13.17
CA LYS A 238 -10.14 -6.78 -13.98
C LYS A 238 -9.31 -7.07 -15.22
#